data_AF-A0A369J875-F1
#
_entry.id   AF-A0A369J875-F1
#
_cell.length_a   1.000
_cell.length_b   1.000
_cell.length_c   1.000
_cell.angle_alpha   90.00
_cell.angle_beta   90.00
_cell.angle_gamma   90.00
#
_symmetry.space_group_name_H-M   'P 1'
#
loop_
_entity.id
_entity.type
_entity.pdbx_description
1 polymer ?
#
loop_
_entity_poly.entity_id
_entity_poly.type
_entity_poly.pdbx_seq_one_letter_code
_entity_poly.pdbx_strand_id
1 'polypeptide(L)'
;MSSKSQSSTLLTTIQQFPLSVQSSMFARLQLIAFVLASTYLAKASPFWARDPICARTYVVAPGDTCDAISAAQNVSTYQLGTVNADTVDAACDNLFVDQVLCLGQKGQDCTTVRVVVAGDSCAAILDEAGIALETLRANNPNIDAGCTNIYPGEVLCTSNVPVYETQ
;
A
#
# COMPACT_ATOMS: atom_id res chain seq x y z
N MET A 1 23.68 -31.63 -52.03
CA MET A 1 22.85 -32.82 -52.26
C MET A 1 21.68 -32.73 -51.27
N SER A 2 20.42 -32.41 -51.59
CA SER A 2 19.53 -32.74 -52.72
C SER A 2 18.80 -34.10 -52.59
N SER A 3 17.64 -34.11 -51.91
CA SER A 3 16.37 -34.77 -52.27
C SER A 3 15.34 -34.36 -51.19
N LYS A 4 14.16 -33.77 -51.41
CA LYS A 4 12.99 -34.04 -52.30
C LYS A 4 12.28 -35.38 -52.05
N SER A 5 11.08 -35.30 -51.45
CA SER A 5 9.79 -35.94 -51.82
C SER A 5 8.73 -35.41 -50.83
N GLN A 6 7.68 -34.66 -51.22
CA GLN A 6 6.39 -35.11 -51.82
C GLN A 6 5.62 -36.14 -50.96
N SER A 7 4.29 -36.12 -50.84
CA SER A 7 3.20 -35.20 -51.24
C SER A 7 1.89 -35.72 -50.61
N SER A 8 0.90 -34.88 -50.28
CA SER A 8 -0.52 -35.16 -50.58
C SER A 8 -1.42 -33.99 -50.18
N THR A 9 -2.22 -33.51 -51.14
CA THR A 9 -3.27 -32.51 -50.96
C THR A 9 -4.60 -33.20 -50.66
N LEU A 10 -5.48 -32.60 -49.84
CA LEU A 10 -6.89 -32.53 -50.21
C LEU A 10 -7.59 -31.31 -49.58
N LEU A 11 -8.27 -30.54 -50.43
CA LEU A 11 -9.35 -29.61 -50.06
C LEU A 11 -10.54 -30.48 -49.55
N THR A 12 -11.58 -30.02 -48.87
CA THR A 12 -12.53 -28.90 -49.11
C THR A 12 -13.40 -28.82 -47.81
N THR A 13 -14.15 -27.80 -47.41
CA THR A 13 -14.83 -26.71 -48.13
C THR A 13 -15.02 -25.50 -47.21
N ILE A 14 -15.07 -24.28 -47.77
CA ILE A 14 -15.66 -23.09 -47.11
C ILE A 14 -17.01 -22.85 -47.77
N GLN A 15 -18.09 -22.81 -46.98
CA GLN A 15 -19.45 -22.65 -47.50
C GLN A 15 -19.97 -21.23 -47.22
N GLN A 16 -19.62 -20.29 -48.10
CA GLN A 16 -20.23 -18.97 -48.15
C GLN A 16 -21.72 -19.09 -48.54
N PHE A 17 -22.62 -18.40 -47.83
CA PHE A 17 -23.98 -18.13 -48.31
C PHE A 17 -24.01 -16.80 -49.09
N PRO A 18 -24.80 -16.67 -50.16
CA PRO A 18 -24.75 -15.54 -51.09
C PRO A 18 -25.52 -14.30 -50.60
N LEU A 19 -25.06 -13.13 -51.06
CA LEU A 19 -25.69 -11.83 -50.85
C LEU A 19 -26.66 -11.47 -52.00
N SER A 20 -27.96 -11.45 -51.69
CA SER A 20 -29.04 -10.77 -52.42
C SER A 20 -30.29 -10.88 -51.53
N VAL A 21 -31.10 -9.85 -51.24
CA VAL A 21 -31.79 -8.95 -52.19
C VAL A 21 -31.88 -7.52 -51.62
N GLN A 22 -31.90 -6.54 -52.52
CA GLN A 22 -32.00 -5.11 -52.27
C GLN A 22 -33.44 -4.61 -52.50
N SER A 23 -34.01 -3.76 -51.62
CA SER A 23 -35.00 -2.71 -51.98
C SER A 23 -35.47 -1.82 -50.81
N SER A 24 -35.39 -0.51 -51.07
CA SER A 24 -36.24 0.63 -50.64
C SER A 24 -36.99 0.66 -49.29
N MET A 25 -36.54 1.61 -48.47
CA MET A 25 -37.32 2.71 -47.88
C MET A 25 -38.71 2.44 -47.28
N PHE A 26 -38.77 2.34 -45.94
CA PHE A 26 -39.81 3.04 -45.16
C PHE A 26 -39.21 3.71 -43.93
N ALA A 27 -39.09 5.03 -43.97
CA ALA A 27 -38.82 5.81 -42.78
C ALA A 27 -40.05 5.75 -41.86
N ARG A 28 -39.92 5.15 -40.68
CA ARG A 28 -40.88 5.33 -39.57
C ARG A 28 -40.12 5.61 -38.28
N LEU A 29 -40.17 6.88 -37.89
CA LEU A 29 -39.74 7.40 -36.61
C LEU A 29 -40.49 6.68 -35.48
N GLN A 30 -39.83 5.75 -34.79
CA GLN A 30 -40.25 5.26 -33.48
C GLN A 30 -39.26 5.79 -32.45
N LEU A 31 -39.69 6.85 -31.77
CA LEU A 31 -39.02 7.50 -30.66
C LEU A 31 -39.08 6.62 -29.41
N ILE A 32 -37.97 6.59 -28.65
CA ILE A 32 -37.90 6.23 -27.22
C ILE A 32 -38.14 4.71 -26.96
N ALA A 33 -37.33 4.00 -26.18
CA ALA A 33 -36.47 4.47 -25.09
C ALA A 33 -34.98 4.23 -25.31
N PHE A 34 -34.18 5.21 -24.89
CA PHE A 34 -32.84 4.93 -24.42
C PHE A 34 -32.94 3.83 -23.35
N VAL A 35 -32.15 2.77 -23.50
CA VAL A 35 -31.95 1.80 -22.43
C VAL A 35 -31.24 2.53 -21.31
N LEU A 36 -32.01 3.07 -20.35
CA LEU A 36 -31.52 3.53 -19.05
C LEU A 36 -31.18 2.32 -18.18
N ALA A 37 -30.33 1.43 -18.71
CA ALA A 37 -29.29 0.82 -17.91
C ALA A 37 -28.36 1.97 -17.51
N SER A 38 -28.84 2.80 -16.58
CA SER A 38 -28.03 3.84 -15.97
C SER A 38 -26.81 3.13 -15.44
N THR A 39 -25.65 3.54 -15.93
CA THR A 39 -24.38 2.98 -15.53
C THR A 39 -24.18 3.36 -14.06
N TYR A 40 -24.69 2.53 -13.17
CA TYR A 40 -24.06 2.25 -11.89
C TYR A 40 -22.69 1.62 -12.20
N LEU A 41 -21.79 2.47 -12.72
CA LEU A 41 -20.47 2.56 -12.14
C LEU A 41 -20.70 2.94 -10.67
N ALA A 42 -21.06 1.94 -9.87
CA ALA A 42 -20.56 1.89 -8.52
C ALA A 42 -19.06 2.10 -8.70
N LYS A 43 -18.58 3.30 -8.36
CA LYS A 43 -17.16 3.49 -8.16
C LYS A 43 -16.81 2.39 -7.19
N ALA A 44 -16.01 1.42 -7.64
CA ALA A 44 -15.37 0.52 -6.72
C ALA A 44 -14.50 1.42 -5.87
N SER A 45 -15.03 1.84 -4.72
CA SER A 45 -14.21 2.27 -3.61
C SER A 45 -13.22 1.12 -3.45
N PRO A 46 -11.95 1.31 -3.82
CA PRO A 46 -11.02 0.20 -3.78
C PRO A 46 -10.94 -0.27 -2.33
N PHE A 47 -10.56 -1.53 -2.11
CA PHE A 47 -10.55 -2.12 -0.76
C PHE A 47 -9.75 -1.28 0.26
N TRP A 48 -8.80 -0.46 -0.20
CA TRP A 48 -8.17 0.66 0.51
C TRP A 48 -9.10 1.89 0.62
N ALA A 49 -10.34 1.71 1.06
CA ALA A 49 -11.19 2.80 1.52
C ALA A 49 -10.56 3.31 2.82
N ARG A 50 -9.57 4.21 2.65
CA ARG A 50 -8.59 4.58 3.68
C ARG A 50 -9.30 4.82 5.00
N ASP A 51 -8.81 4.14 6.03
CA ASP A 51 -9.20 4.37 7.41
C ASP A 51 -9.38 5.89 7.62
N PRO A 52 -10.60 6.36 7.98
CA PRO A 52 -10.89 7.78 8.04
C PRO A 52 -10.07 8.51 9.11
N ILE A 53 -9.45 7.80 10.07
CA ILE A 53 -8.51 8.41 11.01
C ILE A 53 -7.05 8.36 10.53
N CYS A 54 -6.71 7.65 9.46
CA CYS A 54 -5.36 7.67 8.90
C CYS A 54 -4.98 9.06 8.33
N ALA A 55 -3.83 9.59 8.75
CA ALA A 55 -3.32 10.92 8.37
C ALA A 55 -2.52 10.87 7.07
N ARG A 56 -1.63 9.88 6.94
CA ARG A 56 -0.71 9.69 5.81
C ARG A 56 -0.66 8.21 5.43
N THR A 57 -0.46 7.92 4.15
CA THR A 57 -0.41 6.55 3.63
C THR A 57 0.81 6.33 2.76
N TYR A 58 1.32 5.10 2.76
CA TYR A 58 2.38 4.64 1.86
C TYR A 58 1.91 3.43 1.05
N VAL A 59 2.55 3.17 -0.09
CA VAL A 59 2.30 1.98 -0.92
C VAL A 59 3.60 1.20 -1.00
N VAL A 60 3.58 -0.04 -0.50
CA VAL A 60 4.77 -0.90 -0.39
C VAL A 60 5.34 -1.20 -1.77
N ALA A 61 6.62 -0.88 -1.95
CA ALA A 61 7.42 -1.15 -3.13
C ALA A 61 8.21 -2.47 -3.01
N PRO A 62 8.69 -3.04 -4.13
CA PRO A 62 9.52 -4.25 -4.11
C PRO A 62 10.82 -4.04 -3.33
N GLY A 63 11.02 -4.84 -2.27
CA GLY A 63 12.23 -4.83 -1.44
C GLY A 63 12.16 -3.95 -0.19
N ASP A 64 11.01 -3.34 0.09
CA ASP A 64 10.81 -2.58 1.33
C ASP A 64 10.82 -3.46 2.59
N THR A 65 11.16 -2.83 3.73
CA THR A 65 10.97 -3.34 5.09
C THR A 65 10.30 -2.25 5.94
N CYS A 66 9.73 -2.60 7.09
CA CYS A 66 9.18 -1.60 8.01
C CYS A 66 10.19 -0.49 8.35
N ASP A 67 11.45 -0.82 8.63
CA ASP A 67 12.48 0.16 8.97
C ASP A 67 12.87 1.05 7.79
N ALA A 68 13.02 0.48 6.59
CA ALA A 68 13.36 1.24 5.39
C ALA A 68 12.24 2.23 5.02
N ILE A 69 10.98 1.78 5.10
CA ILE A 69 9.80 2.66 4.96
C ILE A 69 9.82 3.72 6.06
N SER A 70 10.06 3.32 7.31
CA SER A 70 10.01 4.22 8.46
C SER A 70 11.03 5.36 8.37
N ALA A 71 12.26 5.03 7.99
CA ALA A 71 13.34 5.99 7.78
C ALA A 71 13.05 6.91 6.58
N ALA A 72 12.51 6.38 5.49
CA ALA A 72 12.19 7.16 4.30
C ALA A 72 10.95 8.07 4.46
N GLN A 73 10.00 7.67 5.32
CA GLN A 73 8.69 8.33 5.46
C GLN A 73 8.54 9.14 6.76
N ASN A 74 9.58 9.25 7.59
CA ASN A 74 9.56 9.92 8.90
C ASN A 74 8.37 9.43 9.76
N VAL A 75 8.42 8.16 10.15
CA VAL A 75 7.48 7.50 11.06
C VAL A 75 8.27 6.58 11.98
N SER A 76 7.82 6.39 13.23
CA SER A 76 8.40 5.38 14.13
C SER A 76 8.09 3.96 13.64
N THR A 77 9.06 3.04 13.66
CA THR A 77 8.85 1.62 13.33
C THR A 77 7.73 1.03 14.21
N TYR A 78 7.69 1.39 15.49
CA TYR A 78 6.62 0.99 16.41
C TYR A 78 5.25 1.54 15.99
N GLN A 79 5.17 2.83 15.63
CA GLN A 79 3.93 3.44 15.15
C GLN A 79 3.44 2.72 13.88
N LEU A 80 4.33 2.49 12.92
CA LEU A 80 4.02 1.83 11.65
C LEU A 80 3.46 0.41 11.87
N GLY A 81 4.10 -0.40 12.71
CA GLY A 81 3.57 -1.73 13.06
C GLY A 81 2.21 -1.64 13.77
N THR A 82 2.10 -0.78 14.78
CA THR A 82 0.90 -0.66 15.62
C THR A 82 -0.33 -0.21 14.84
N VAL A 83 -0.22 0.80 13.97
CA VAL A 83 -1.38 1.32 13.20
C VAL A 83 -1.78 0.41 12.03
N ASN A 84 -1.01 -0.63 11.71
CA ASN A 84 -1.32 -1.63 10.68
C ASN A 84 -1.46 -3.06 11.26
N ALA A 85 -1.56 -3.23 12.58
CA ALA A 85 -1.50 -4.52 13.28
C ALA A 85 -2.56 -5.56 12.86
N ASP A 86 -3.64 -5.14 12.19
CA ASP A 86 -4.62 -6.03 11.57
C ASP A 86 -4.07 -6.79 10.33
N THR A 87 -2.95 -6.33 9.77
CA THR A 87 -2.37 -6.86 8.50
C THR A 87 -0.85 -7.03 8.53
N VAL A 88 -0.13 -6.30 9.39
CA VAL A 88 1.31 -6.38 9.58
C VAL A 88 1.57 -7.00 10.94
N ASP A 89 2.37 -8.07 11.01
CA ASP A 89 2.68 -8.71 12.29
C ASP A 89 3.83 -8.02 13.03
N ALA A 90 4.15 -8.52 14.23
CA ALA A 90 5.17 -7.94 15.09
C ALA A 90 6.62 -8.10 14.57
N ALA A 91 6.86 -8.98 13.59
CA ALA A 91 8.16 -9.10 12.92
C ALA A 91 8.25 -8.19 11.68
N CYS A 92 7.09 -7.81 11.10
CA CYS A 92 6.98 -7.07 9.85
C CYS A 92 7.77 -7.71 8.68
N ASP A 93 7.80 -9.04 8.64
CA ASP A 93 8.32 -9.82 7.51
C ASP A 93 7.24 -10.20 6.49
N ASN A 94 5.99 -9.79 6.75
CA ASN A 94 4.79 -10.16 6.01
C ASN A 94 4.23 -9.06 5.08
N LEU A 95 5.05 -8.07 4.69
CA LEU A 95 4.64 -7.00 3.76
C LEU A 95 4.41 -7.52 2.33
N PHE A 96 3.40 -6.99 1.65
CA PHE A 96 3.10 -7.30 0.24
C PHE A 96 3.30 -6.08 -0.65
N VAL A 97 3.87 -6.25 -1.84
CA VAL A 97 3.94 -5.18 -2.85
C VAL A 97 2.52 -4.69 -3.20
N ASP A 98 2.37 -3.38 -3.41
CA ASP A 98 1.10 -2.66 -3.58
C ASP A 98 0.16 -2.65 -2.34
N GLN A 99 0.59 -3.18 -1.19
CA GLN A 99 -0.10 -2.98 0.09
C GLN A 99 -0.10 -1.50 0.46
N VAL A 100 -1.27 -0.98 0.84
CA VAL A 100 -1.40 0.39 1.36
C VAL A 100 -1.26 0.36 2.87
N LEU A 101 -0.18 0.93 3.39
CA LEU A 101 0.04 1.10 4.82
C LEU A 101 -0.47 2.47 5.28
N CYS A 102 -1.04 2.53 6.48
CA CYS A 102 -1.17 3.78 7.20
C CYS A 102 0.16 4.13 7.88
N LEU A 103 0.65 5.35 7.71
CA LEU A 103 1.88 5.81 8.37
C LEU A 103 1.60 6.40 9.77
N GLY A 104 0.37 6.80 10.07
CA GLY A 104 0.02 7.40 11.36
C GLY A 104 -1.41 7.89 11.38
N GLN A 105 -2.00 7.95 12.59
CA GLN A 105 -3.37 8.40 12.80
C GLN A 105 -3.43 9.91 13.07
N LYS A 106 -4.54 10.54 12.71
CA LYS A 106 -4.78 11.98 12.90
C LYS A 106 -4.72 12.33 14.37
N GLY A 107 -3.82 13.25 14.72
CA GLY A 107 -3.57 13.65 16.12
C GLY A 107 -2.54 12.79 16.87
N GLN A 108 -2.10 11.67 16.30
CA GLN A 108 -1.15 10.73 16.92
C GLN A 108 0.03 10.37 15.98
N ASP A 109 0.21 11.10 14.89
CA ASP A 109 1.22 10.84 13.86
C ASP A 109 2.57 11.47 14.23
N CYS A 110 3.47 10.68 14.84
CA CYS A 110 4.81 11.12 15.17
C CYS A 110 5.70 11.24 13.94
N THR A 111 6.07 12.49 13.62
CA THR A 111 6.96 12.84 12.49
C THR A 111 8.33 13.37 12.94
N THR A 112 8.50 13.66 14.22
CA THR A 112 9.83 13.92 14.83
C THR A 112 10.44 12.59 15.22
N VAL A 113 11.41 12.12 14.44
CA VAL A 113 11.97 10.76 14.58
C VAL A 113 13.51 10.74 14.53
N ARG A 114 14.10 9.67 15.06
CA ARG A 114 15.53 9.34 14.96
C ARG A 114 15.68 7.90 14.49
N VAL A 115 16.37 7.69 13.37
CA VAL A 115 16.80 6.37 12.90
C VAL A 115 18.02 5.96 13.72
N VAL A 116 17.97 4.81 14.40
CA VAL A 116 19.08 4.25 15.18
C VAL A 116 20.18 3.78 14.23
N VAL A 117 21.43 4.12 14.52
CA VAL A 117 22.62 3.72 13.75
C VAL A 117 23.60 2.90 14.59
N ALA A 118 24.53 2.22 13.92
CA ALA A 118 25.51 1.38 14.60
C ALA A 118 26.40 2.21 15.55
N GLY A 119 26.37 1.86 16.84
CA GLY A 119 27.11 2.54 17.90
C GLY A 119 26.31 3.58 18.70
N ASP A 120 25.04 3.83 18.33
CA ASP A 120 24.15 4.61 19.20
C ASP A 120 23.95 3.94 20.57
N SER A 121 23.65 4.77 21.56
CA SER A 121 23.11 4.33 22.84
C SER A 121 21.86 5.14 23.14
N CYS A 122 20.94 4.57 23.93
CA CYS A 122 19.71 5.26 24.29
C CYS A 122 19.99 6.59 25.01
N ALA A 123 21.00 6.66 25.87
CA ALA A 123 21.44 7.91 26.52
C ALA A 123 21.80 9.00 25.48
N ALA A 124 22.59 8.66 24.46
CA ALA A 124 22.96 9.61 23.42
C ALA A 124 21.74 10.10 22.59
N ILE A 125 20.77 9.22 22.32
CA ILE A 125 19.53 9.58 21.60
C ILE A 125 18.65 10.49 22.47
N LEU A 126 18.55 10.22 23.78
CA LEU A 126 17.80 11.05 24.73
C LEU A 126 18.42 12.44 24.89
N ASP A 127 19.76 12.51 25.00
CA ASP A 127 20.52 13.76 25.08
C ASP A 127 20.41 14.58 23.77
N GLU A 128 20.49 13.92 22.60
CA GLU A 128 20.32 14.55 21.29
C GLU A 128 18.91 15.12 21.09
N ALA A 129 17.88 14.39 21.51
CA ALA A 129 16.48 14.81 21.42
C ALA A 129 16.05 15.78 22.54
N GLY A 130 16.79 15.84 23.65
CA GLY A 130 16.44 16.64 24.83
C GLY A 130 15.20 16.13 25.57
N ILE A 131 14.99 14.82 25.63
CA ILE A 131 13.78 14.19 26.23
C ILE A 131 14.14 13.19 27.33
N ALA A 132 13.20 12.91 28.22
CA ALA A 132 13.34 11.88 29.24
C ALA A 132 13.09 10.47 28.68
N LEU A 133 13.65 9.43 29.31
CA LEU A 133 13.41 8.03 28.93
C LEU A 133 11.92 7.68 28.99
N GLU A 134 11.20 8.22 29.96
CA GLU A 134 9.75 8.08 30.11
C GLU A 134 9.01 8.64 28.89
N THR A 135 9.42 9.79 28.35
CA THR A 135 8.84 10.37 27.13
C THR A 135 9.14 9.51 25.90
N LEU A 136 10.38 9.05 25.75
CA LEU A 136 10.77 8.16 24.65
C LEU A 136 9.98 6.85 24.69
N ARG A 137 9.78 6.25 25.87
CA ARG A 137 9.03 5.00 26.05
C ARG A 137 7.51 5.18 25.96
N ALA A 138 6.97 6.34 26.33
CA ALA A 138 5.57 6.67 26.05
C ALA A 138 5.31 6.76 24.54
N ASN A 139 6.28 7.25 23.77
CA ASN A 139 6.22 7.36 22.31
C ASN A 139 6.60 6.06 21.56
N ASN A 140 7.39 5.18 22.19
CA ASN A 140 7.80 3.89 21.64
C ASN A 140 7.64 2.78 22.71
N PRO A 141 6.41 2.34 23.04
CA PRO A 141 6.14 1.28 24.02
C PRO A 141 6.83 -0.07 23.81
N ASN A 142 7.43 -0.33 22.64
CA ASN A 142 8.29 -1.51 22.43
C ASN A 142 9.63 -1.42 23.17
N ILE A 143 10.08 -0.22 23.57
CA ILE A 143 11.35 -0.02 24.28
C ILE A 143 11.24 -0.54 25.72
N ASP A 144 12.14 -1.46 26.07
CA ASP A 144 12.23 -2.06 27.40
C ASP A 144 12.60 -1.03 28.49
N ALA A 145 12.51 -1.42 29.76
CA ALA A 145 12.74 -0.50 30.87
C ALA A 145 14.21 -0.02 31.01
N GLY A 146 15.17 -0.75 30.44
CA GLY A 146 16.58 -0.38 30.37
C GLY A 146 16.98 0.29 29.05
N CYS A 147 16.06 0.38 28.08
CA CYS A 147 16.31 0.78 26.70
C CYS A 147 17.42 -0.06 26.03
N THR A 148 17.43 -1.37 26.30
CA THR A 148 18.48 -2.30 25.84
C THR A 148 18.16 -3.05 24.54
N ASN A 149 16.94 -2.92 24.04
CA ASN A 149 16.44 -3.65 22.87
C ASN A 149 16.40 -2.86 21.56
N ILE A 150 16.99 -1.65 21.51
CA ILE A 150 17.10 -0.86 20.28
C ILE A 150 18.15 -1.44 19.32
N TYR A 151 17.94 -1.31 18.01
CA TYR A 151 18.84 -1.88 16.99
C TYR A 151 19.05 -0.97 15.77
N PRO A 152 20.21 -1.04 15.07
CA PRO A 152 20.46 -0.21 13.90
C PRO A 152 19.43 -0.44 12.79
N GLY A 153 18.85 0.65 12.28
CA GLY A 153 17.74 0.65 11.33
C GLY A 153 16.39 1.03 11.95
N GLU A 154 16.16 0.69 13.22
CA GLU A 154 14.92 1.01 13.93
C GLU A 154 14.70 2.53 13.97
N VAL A 155 13.45 2.96 13.79
CA VAL A 155 13.09 4.39 13.82
C VAL A 155 12.27 4.71 15.05
N LEU A 156 12.80 5.57 15.92
CA LEU A 156 12.18 5.96 17.17
C LEU A 156 11.48 7.32 17.04
N CYS A 157 10.28 7.43 17.60
CA CYS A 157 9.60 8.71 17.79
C CYS A 157 10.29 9.49 18.92
N THR A 158 10.91 10.62 18.60
CA THR A 158 11.67 11.48 19.52
C THR A 158 10.96 12.81 19.80
N SER A 159 9.66 12.88 19.55
CA SER A 159 8.79 13.98 19.99
C SER A 159 8.97 14.25 21.49
N ASN A 160 9.09 15.53 21.86
CA ASN A 160 9.16 15.98 23.26
C ASN A 160 7.81 15.98 23.99
N VAL A 161 6.73 15.63 23.28
CA VAL A 161 5.40 15.37 23.85
C VAL A 161 4.96 13.94 23.54
N PRO A 162 4.26 13.24 24.45
CA PRO A 162 3.64 11.95 24.19
C PRO A 162 2.58 12.04 23.09
N VAL A 163 2.67 11.22 22.04
CA VAL A 163 1.75 11.24 20.89
C VAL A 163 0.48 10.41 21.11
N TYR A 164 0.42 9.61 22.18
CA TYR A 164 -0.72 8.74 22.51
C TYR A 164 -1.52 9.20 23.75
N GLU A 165 -1.14 10.30 24.41
CA GLU A 165 -1.73 10.71 25.70
C GLU A 165 -2.91 11.69 25.61
N THR A 166 -3.51 11.86 24.43
CA THR A 166 -4.77 12.63 24.29
C THR A 166 -5.77 11.98 23.34
N GLN A 167 -6.77 11.31 23.92
CA GLN A 167 -8.20 11.48 23.58
C GLN A 167 -9.02 11.44 24.89
#